data_AF-L8IJI6-F1
#
_entry.id   AF-L8IJI6-F1
#
_cell.length_a   1.000
_cell.length_b   1.000
_cell.length_c   1.000
_cell.angle_alpha   90.00
_cell.angle_beta   90.00
_cell.angle_gamma   90.00
#
_symmetry.space_group_name_H-M   'P 1'
#
loop_
_entity.id
_entity.type
_entity.pdbx_description
1 polymer ?
#
loop_
_entity_poly.entity_id
_entity_poly.type
_entity_poly.pdbx_seq_one_letter_code
_entity_poly.pdbx_strand_id
1 'polypeptide(L)'
;MGWTMRLVTAALLLGLAVAVTGEEEDTDLCVYEALPDNDAVLCKGLKVFYPELGNIGCMIVPECNNYRQKITTWPEPIVKFPQALDDAAYILVMVDPDAPSRSSPKARFWRHWLVSDIK
;
A
#
# COMPACT_ATOMS: atom_id res chain seq x y z
N MET A 1 53.97 16.21 -66.06
CA MET A 1 53.51 17.15 -65.00
C MET A 1 52.44 16.45 -64.18
N GLY A 2 52.73 16.22 -62.90
CA GLY A 2 51.88 15.45 -62.00
C GLY A 2 50.61 16.20 -61.60
N TRP A 3 49.48 15.50 -61.61
CA TRP A 3 48.24 15.94 -60.98
C TRP A 3 48.07 15.13 -59.70
N THR A 4 48.27 15.77 -58.55
CA THR A 4 47.91 15.19 -57.26
C THR A 4 46.41 15.39 -57.05
N MET A 5 45.63 14.34 -57.28
CA MET A 5 44.20 14.33 -56.96
C MET A 5 44.08 14.08 -55.45
N ARG A 6 43.79 15.14 -54.68
CA ARG A 6 43.54 15.05 -53.24
C ARG A 6 42.21 14.32 -53.02
N LEU A 7 42.27 13.07 -52.58
CA LEU A 7 41.12 12.33 -52.08
C LEU A 7 40.68 12.97 -50.75
N VAL A 8 39.55 13.68 -50.76
CA VAL A 8 38.88 14.10 -49.53
C VAL A 8 38.05 12.91 -49.07
N THR A 9 38.61 12.08 -48.19
CA THR A 9 37.85 11.04 -47.50
C THR A 9 36.94 11.71 -46.48
N ALA A 10 35.67 11.91 -46.86
CA ALA A 10 34.62 12.26 -45.92
C ALA A 10 34.35 11.04 -45.01
N ALA A 11 34.93 11.04 -43.82
CA ALA A 11 34.61 10.06 -42.79
C ALA A 11 33.21 10.37 -42.25
N LEU A 12 32.20 9.66 -42.74
CA LEU A 12 30.86 9.62 -42.15
C LEU A 12 30.96 8.82 -40.84
N LEU A 13 31.27 9.51 -39.75
CA LEU A 13 31.09 8.99 -38.40
C LEU A 13 29.59 8.99 -38.08
N LEU A 14 28.92 7.89 -38.41
CA LEU A 14 27.61 7.57 -37.85
C LEU A 14 27.80 7.30 -36.36
N GLY A 15 27.69 8.34 -35.54
CA GLY A 15 27.60 8.22 -34.11
C GLY A 15 26.32 7.48 -33.75
N LEU A 16 26.43 6.20 -33.40
CA LEU A 16 25.40 5.49 -32.67
C LEU A 16 25.34 6.08 -31.26
N ALA A 17 24.51 7.10 -31.08
CA ALA A 17 24.08 7.51 -29.76
C ALA A 17 23.18 6.40 -29.23
N VAL A 18 23.75 5.50 -28.41
CA VAL A 18 22.94 4.65 -27.54
C VAL A 18 22.33 5.60 -26.50
N ALA A 19 21.07 5.97 -26.71
CA ALA A 19 20.28 6.51 -25.64
C ALA A 19 20.14 5.36 -24.62
N VAL A 20 20.94 5.41 -23.55
CA VAL A 20 20.56 4.74 -22.33
C VAL A 20 19.31 5.45 -21.89
N THR A 21 18.14 4.91 -22.23
CA THR A 21 16.93 5.20 -21.49
C THR A 21 17.26 4.72 -20.08
N GLY A 22 17.64 5.64 -19.21
CA GLY A 22 17.44 5.40 -17.79
C GLY A 22 15.96 5.09 -17.68
N GLU A 23 15.64 3.82 -17.48
CA GLU A 23 14.41 3.50 -16.79
C GLU A 23 14.55 4.27 -15.47
N GLU A 24 13.86 5.41 -15.38
CA GLU A 24 13.46 5.90 -14.10
C GLU A 24 12.63 4.77 -13.52
N GLU A 25 13.27 3.90 -12.74
CA GLU A 25 12.60 3.18 -11.67
C GLU A 25 12.02 4.28 -10.79
N ASP A 26 10.85 4.75 -11.19
CA ASP A 26 9.88 5.36 -10.31
C ASP A 26 9.56 4.25 -9.30
N THR A 27 10.44 4.13 -8.31
CA THR A 27 10.17 3.32 -7.13
C THR A 27 8.96 4.00 -6.53
N ASP A 28 7.78 3.50 -6.89
CA ASP A 28 6.49 3.97 -6.43
C ASP A 28 6.51 3.89 -4.90
N LEU A 29 6.97 4.97 -4.28
CA LEU A 29 7.24 5.02 -2.86
C LEU A 29 5.87 4.90 -2.20
N CYS A 30 5.62 3.76 -1.55
CA CYS A 30 4.40 3.58 -0.79
C CYS A 30 4.27 4.69 0.26
N VAL A 31 3.37 5.64 0.02
CA VAL A 31 3.06 6.71 0.98
C VAL A 31 2.06 6.19 1.99
N TYR A 32 2.45 6.21 3.26
CA TYR A 32 1.60 5.80 4.37
C TYR A 32 0.90 7.04 4.93
N GLU A 33 -0.42 7.07 4.85
CA GLU A 33 -1.23 8.19 5.34
C GLU A 33 -1.94 7.80 6.64
N ALA A 34 -1.95 8.74 7.60
CA ALA A 34 -2.75 8.59 8.82
C ALA A 34 -4.25 8.72 8.50
N LEU A 35 -5.10 8.15 9.36
CA LEU A 35 -6.53 8.40 9.27
C LEU A 35 -6.85 9.88 9.52
N PRO A 36 -7.87 10.45 8.86
CA PRO A 36 -8.31 11.80 9.16
C PRO A 36 -8.85 11.89 10.60
N ASP A 37 -8.79 13.08 11.21
CA ASP A 37 -9.07 13.28 12.64
C ASP A 37 -10.45 12.76 13.09
N ASN A 38 -11.45 12.85 12.21
CA ASN A 38 -12.81 12.36 12.48
C ASN A 38 -12.88 10.83 12.61
N ASP A 39 -12.00 10.10 11.92
CA ASP A 39 -11.94 8.64 11.91
C ASP A 39 -10.89 8.13 12.92
N ALA A 40 -9.85 8.93 13.22
CA ALA A 40 -8.78 8.59 14.16
C ALA A 40 -9.26 8.38 15.60
N VAL A 41 -10.46 8.87 15.98
CA VAL A 41 -11.09 8.61 17.29
C VAL A 41 -11.34 7.11 17.54
N LEU A 42 -11.36 6.29 16.49
CA LEU A 42 -11.47 4.83 16.57
C LEU A 42 -10.14 4.18 16.98
N CYS A 43 -9.02 4.87 16.84
CA CYS A 43 -7.69 4.36 17.14
C CYS A 43 -7.44 4.30 18.65
N LYS A 44 -7.94 3.26 19.31
CA LYS A 44 -7.83 3.04 20.76
C LYS A 44 -6.76 2.03 21.15
N GLY A 45 -5.59 2.11 20.50
CA GLY A 45 -4.43 1.27 20.85
C GLY A 45 -4.46 -0.17 20.35
N LEU A 46 -5.47 -0.55 19.55
CA LEU A 46 -5.51 -1.85 18.87
C LEU A 46 -4.47 -1.86 17.73
N LYS A 47 -3.60 -2.86 17.70
CA LYS A 47 -2.62 -3.07 16.63
C LYS A 47 -3.09 -4.22 15.75
N VAL A 48 -3.14 -4.01 14.44
CA VAL A 48 -3.70 -4.95 13.46
C VAL A 48 -2.66 -5.17 12.36
N PHE A 49 -2.17 -6.39 12.20
CA PHE A 49 -1.08 -6.70 11.29
C PHE A 49 -1.55 -7.58 10.13
N TYR A 50 -1.31 -7.13 8.91
CA TYR A 50 -1.42 -7.95 7.71
C TYR A 50 -0.02 -8.32 7.18
N PRO A 51 0.10 -9.43 6.42
CA PRO A 51 1.32 -9.74 5.68
C PRO A 51 1.75 -8.55 4.80
N GLU A 52 3.05 -8.33 4.64
CA GLU A 52 3.65 -7.25 3.83
C GLU A 52 3.35 -5.80 4.26
N LEU A 53 2.17 -5.50 4.82
CA LEU A 53 1.73 -4.16 5.25
C LEU A 53 2.17 -3.80 6.68
N GLY A 54 2.38 -4.79 7.55
CA GLY A 54 2.62 -4.53 8.96
C GLY A 54 1.38 -3.96 9.68
N ASN A 55 1.59 -3.08 10.66
CA ASN A 55 0.51 -2.57 11.51
C ASN A 55 -0.32 -1.48 10.80
N ILE A 56 -1.58 -1.78 10.50
CA ILE A 56 -2.51 -0.85 9.85
C ILE A 56 -3.59 -0.27 10.78
N GLY A 57 -3.48 -0.49 12.10
CA GLY A 57 -4.56 -0.19 13.05
C GLY A 57 -5.04 1.28 13.11
N CYS A 58 -4.28 2.24 12.57
CA CYS A 58 -4.66 3.65 12.53
C CYS A 58 -4.14 4.39 11.28
N MET A 59 -4.22 3.75 10.12
CA MET A 59 -3.74 4.34 8.87
C MET A 59 -4.57 3.90 7.68
N ILE A 60 -4.52 4.69 6.62
CA ILE A 60 -5.13 4.35 5.33
C ILE A 60 -4.25 3.28 4.67
N VAL A 61 -4.86 2.19 4.20
CA VAL A 61 -4.15 1.18 3.40
C VAL A 61 -3.65 1.85 2.12
N PRO A 62 -2.33 1.84 1.84
CA PRO A 62 -1.77 2.57 0.71
C PRO A 62 -2.21 1.99 -0.64
N GLU A 63 -2.24 2.84 -1.66
CA GLU A 63 -2.70 2.47 -3.01
C GLU A 63 -1.66 1.66 -3.80
N CYS A 64 -0.38 1.82 -3.46
CA CYS A 64 0.72 1.05 -4.05
C CYS A 64 0.55 -0.47 -3.83
N ASN A 65 1.28 -1.27 -4.62
CA ASN A 65 1.42 -2.73 -4.44
C ASN A 65 0.12 -3.55 -4.37
N ASN A 66 -1.02 -2.98 -4.77
CA ASN A 66 -2.34 -3.61 -4.78
C ASN A 66 -2.74 -4.21 -3.42
N TYR A 67 -2.33 -3.57 -2.32
CA TYR A 67 -2.57 -4.08 -0.98
C TYR A 67 -4.04 -4.28 -0.67
N ARG A 68 -4.92 -3.39 -1.14
CA ARG A 68 -6.37 -3.49 -0.95
C ARG A 68 -6.93 -4.79 -1.55
N GLN A 69 -6.42 -5.20 -2.71
CA GLN A 69 -6.80 -6.47 -3.34
C GLN A 69 -6.17 -7.65 -2.60
N LYS A 70 -4.88 -7.58 -2.27
CA LYS A 70 -4.17 -8.65 -1.56
C LYS A 70 -4.82 -9.00 -0.21
N ILE A 71 -5.29 -8.01 0.55
CA ILE A 71 -6.01 -8.21 1.83
C ILE A 71 -7.19 -9.18 1.68
N THR A 72 -7.87 -9.20 0.53
CA THR A 72 -9.02 -10.11 0.31
C THR A 72 -8.62 -11.58 0.17
N THR A 73 -7.33 -11.86 -0.08
CA THR A 73 -6.78 -13.21 -0.27
C THR A 73 -5.94 -13.68 0.91
N TRP A 74 -5.52 -12.77 1.78
CA TRP A 74 -4.75 -13.10 2.97
C TRP A 74 -5.63 -13.70 4.07
N PRO A 75 -5.03 -14.44 5.02
CA PRO A 75 -5.70 -14.84 6.24
C PRO A 75 -6.15 -13.64 7.09
N GLU A 76 -6.90 -13.93 8.15
CA GLU A 76 -7.24 -12.96 9.17
C GLU A 76 -5.98 -12.26 9.74
N PRO A 77 -6.07 -10.96 10.08
CA PRO A 77 -4.92 -10.24 10.59
C PRO A 77 -4.54 -10.71 11.99
N ILE A 78 -3.27 -10.53 12.33
CA ILE A 78 -2.82 -10.68 13.72
C ILE A 78 -3.25 -9.42 14.49
N VAL A 79 -4.07 -9.59 15.51
CA VAL A 79 -4.53 -8.48 16.36
C VAL A 79 -3.85 -8.52 17.71
N LYS A 80 -3.33 -7.38 18.17
CA LYS A 80 -2.71 -7.22 19.49
C LYS A 80 -3.33 -6.04 20.19
N PHE A 81 -3.67 -6.22 21.46
CA PHE A 81 -4.15 -5.14 22.33
C PHE A 81 -3.21 -5.01 23.54
N PRO A 82 -2.16 -4.17 23.47
CA PRO A 82 -1.15 -4.08 24.53
C PRO A 82 -1.67 -3.59 25.89
N GLN A 83 -2.88 -3.01 25.90
CA GLN A 83 -3.53 -2.49 27.12
C GLN A 83 -4.48 -3.53 27.73
N ALA A 84 -4.47 -4.77 27.23
CA ALA A 84 -5.26 -5.86 27.81
C ALA A 84 -4.81 -6.13 29.26
N LEU A 85 -5.79 -6.20 30.15
CA LEU A 85 -5.70 -6.72 31.51
C LEU A 85 -5.87 -8.24 31.51
N ASP A 86 -5.04 -8.93 32.31
CA ASP A 86 -4.97 -10.39 32.40
C ASP A 86 -6.23 -11.06 32.99
N ASP A 87 -7.06 -10.32 33.72
CA ASP A 87 -8.27 -10.81 34.40
C ASP A 87 -9.57 -10.40 33.70
N ALA A 88 -9.48 -9.93 32.46
CA ALA A 88 -10.61 -9.50 31.65
C ALA A 88 -10.81 -10.40 30.43
N ALA A 89 -12.04 -10.46 29.95
CA ALA A 89 -12.39 -11.10 28.68
C ALA A 89 -12.71 -10.04 27.62
N TYR A 90 -12.30 -10.28 26.38
CA TYR A 90 -12.46 -9.35 25.28
C TYR A 90 -13.28 -9.96 24.14
N ILE A 91 -13.98 -9.08 23.44
CA ILE A 91 -14.65 -9.38 22.18
C ILE A 91 -13.98 -8.53 21.10
N LEU A 92 -13.55 -9.17 20.02
CA LEU A 92 -13.07 -8.50 18.83
C LEU A 92 -14.19 -8.46 17.78
N VAL A 93 -14.44 -7.27 17.23
CA VAL A 93 -15.43 -7.07 16.16
C VAL A 93 -14.78 -6.29 15.03
N MET A 94 -14.89 -6.80 13.80
CA MET A 94 -14.54 -6.08 12.58
C MET A 94 -15.82 -5.77 11.80
N VAL A 95 -16.09 -4.48 11.57
CA VAL A 95 -17.30 -4.01 10.87
C VAL A 95 -16.93 -3.00 9.79
N ASP A 96 -17.69 -3.02 8.70
CA ASP A 96 -17.71 -1.97 7.68
C ASP A 96 -18.88 -1.00 7.99
N PRO A 97 -18.60 0.25 8.39
CA PRO A 97 -19.62 1.26 8.67
C PRO A 97 -20.26 1.84 7.39
N ASP A 98 -19.71 1.51 6.23
CA ASP A 98 -19.95 2.17 4.96
C ASP A 98 -20.65 1.25 3.95
N ALA A 99 -21.10 0.03 4.31
CA ALA A 99 -21.70 -0.89 3.35
C ALA A 99 -23.07 -0.42 2.80
N PRO A 100 -23.35 -0.53 1.47
CA PRO A 100 -22.44 -0.94 0.38
C PRO A 100 -21.53 0.20 -0.13
N SER A 101 -21.79 1.45 0.26
CA SER A 101 -20.95 2.61 -0.06
C SER A 101 -21.05 3.69 1.01
N ARG A 102 -19.94 4.40 1.30
CA ARG A 102 -19.88 5.49 2.28
C ARG A 102 -20.94 6.58 2.04
N SER A 103 -21.27 6.86 0.78
CA SER A 103 -22.28 7.87 0.40
C SER A 103 -23.73 7.40 0.59
N SER A 104 -23.97 6.08 0.61
CA SER A 104 -25.29 5.49 0.82
C SER A 104 -25.18 4.20 1.67
N PRO A 105 -24.84 4.30 2.96
CA PRO A 105 -24.45 3.16 3.80
C PRO A 105 -25.68 2.43 4.38
N LYS A 106 -26.55 1.90 3.50
CA LYS A 106 -27.84 1.31 3.86
C LYS A 106 -27.73 0.02 4.68
N ALA A 107 -26.60 -0.67 4.60
CA ALA A 107 -26.36 -1.94 5.29
C ALA A 107 -25.37 -1.79 6.46
N ARG A 108 -25.10 -0.54 6.89
CA ARG A 108 -24.25 -0.29 8.05
C ARG A 108 -24.91 -0.82 9.34
N PHE A 109 -24.19 -1.48 10.24
CA PHE A 109 -22.77 -1.88 10.21
C PHE A 109 -22.64 -3.32 9.69
N TRP A 110 -21.87 -3.53 8.63
CA TRP A 110 -21.70 -4.87 8.07
C TRP A 110 -20.59 -5.63 8.81
N ARG A 111 -20.95 -6.71 9.50
CA ARG A 111 -20.02 -7.49 10.32
C ARG A 111 -19.18 -8.44 9.47
N HIS A 112 -17.88 -8.20 9.41
CA HIS A 112 -16.89 -9.06 8.76
C HIS A 112 -16.36 -10.15 9.69
N TRP A 113 -16.12 -9.82 10.96
CA TRP A 113 -15.52 -10.75 11.92
C TRP A 113 -16.04 -10.51 13.33
N LEU A 114 -16.18 -11.59 14.09
CA LEU A 114 -16.54 -11.60 15.50
C LEU A 114 -15.80 -12.74 16.20
N VAL A 115 -15.04 -12.39 17.22
CA VAL A 115 -14.36 -13.34 18.10
C VAL A 115 -14.73 -12.98 19.54
N SER A 116 -15.22 -13.94 20.30
CA SER A 116 -15.51 -13.79 21.72
C SER A 116 -14.50 -14.54 22.57
N ASP A 117 -14.58 -14.32 23.89
CA ASP A 117 -13.88 -15.11 24.90
C ASP A 117 -12.35 -15.08 24.76
N ILE A 118 -11.82 -13.96 24.25
CA ILE A 118 -10.38 -13.69 24.25
C ILE A 118 -9.98 -13.41 25.69
N LYS A 119 -9.07 -14.21 26.23
CA LYS A 119 -8.49 -14.08 27.56
C LYS A 119 -7.13 -13.40 27.48
#